data_AF-A0A940ZAJ6-F1
#
_entry.id   AF-A0A940ZAJ6-F1
#
_cell.length_a   1.000
_cell.length_b   1.000
_cell.length_c   1.000
_cell.angle_alpha   90.00
_cell.angle_beta   90.00
_cell.angle_gamma   90.00
#
_symmetry.space_group_name_H-M   'P 1'
#
loop_
_entity.id
_entity.type
_entity.pdbx_description
1 polymer ?
#
loop_
_entity_poly.entity_id
_entity_poly.type
_entity_poly.pdbx_seq_one_letter_code
_entity_poly.pdbx_strand_id
1 'polypeptide(L)' 'DGSATLFGEGPVYFLKSTTYPEVCEKSTPLTFRDVQVYRIGKDGSFNLNSWEGQNGMAYELSAVEGELISSQPDGAIY' A
#
# COMPACT_ATOMS: atom_id res chain seq x y z
N ASP A 1 5.42 -5.34 -21.17
CA ASP A 1 5.57 -3.87 -20.96
C ASP A 1 5.52 -3.47 -19.49
N GLY A 2 5.19 -4.39 -18.56
CA GLY A 2 5.17 -4.12 -17.11
C GLY A 2 3.89 -3.45 -16.63
N SER A 3 2.88 -3.31 -17.50
CA SER A 3 1.59 -2.75 -17.14
C SER A 3 0.71 -3.79 -16.45
N ALA A 4 0.12 -3.40 -15.33
CA ALA A 4 -0.90 -4.13 -14.60
C ALA A 4 -2.23 -3.35 -14.67
N THR A 5 -3.31 -4.05 -14.98
CA THR A 5 -4.68 -3.53 -14.99
C THR A 5 -5.57 -4.48 -14.21
N LEU A 6 -6.66 -3.97 -13.63
CA LEU A 6 -7.56 -4.77 -12.82
C LEU A 6 -8.69 -5.37 -13.67
N PHE A 7 -8.87 -6.69 -13.56
CA PHE A 7 -10.07 -7.38 -14.02
C PHE A 7 -10.81 -7.97 -12.81
N GLY A 8 -11.79 -7.25 -12.27
CA GLY A 8 -12.54 -7.64 -11.07
C GLY A 8 -13.27 -6.46 -10.42
N GLU A 9 -13.97 -6.72 -9.31
CA GLU A 9 -14.77 -5.72 -8.57
C GLU A 9 -14.03 -5.11 -7.36
N GLY A 10 -12.97 -5.75 -6.87
CA GLY A 10 -12.22 -5.32 -5.69
C GLY A 10 -10.97 -4.48 -6.02
N PRO A 11 -10.51 -3.61 -5.11
CA PRO A 11 -9.30 -2.83 -5.33
C PRO A 11 -8.03 -3.69 -5.28
N VAL A 12 -6.98 -3.23 -5.96
CA VAL A 12 -5.63 -3.79 -5.87
C VAL A 12 -4.71 -2.79 -5.18
N TYR A 13 -3.85 -3.29 -4.29
CA TYR A 13 -2.90 -2.47 -3.52
C TYR A 13 -1.47 -2.88 -3.89
N PHE A 14 -0.68 -1.90 -4.33
CA PHE A 14 0.74 -2.03 -4.56
C PHE A 14 1.47 -1.43 -3.36
N LEU A 15 2.26 -2.24 -2.67
CA LEU A 15 2.98 -1.84 -1.46
C LEU A 15 4.48 -1.76 -1.76
N LYS A 16 5.11 -0.66 -1.33
CA LYS A 16 6.56 -0.48 -1.40
C LYS A 16 7.08 0.12 -0.11
N SER A 17 8.11 -0.51 0.41
CA SER A 17 8.90 0.02 1.52
C SER A 17 10.31 0.34 1.05
N THR A 18 10.90 1.38 1.63
CA THR A 18 12.31 1.74 1.41
C THR A 18 13.20 1.29 2.58
N THR A 19 12.59 0.91 3.70
CA THR A 19 13.25 0.48 4.94
C THR A 19 12.77 -0.90 5.36
N TYR A 20 13.52 -1.52 6.27
CA TYR A 20 13.10 -2.73 6.98
C TYR A 20 12.14 -2.37 8.13
N PRO A 21 11.24 -3.30 8.51
CA PRO A 21 10.41 -3.11 9.70
C PRO A 21 11.29 -3.00 10.96
N GLU A 22 10.87 -2.15 11.90
CA GLU A 22 11.52 -2.00 13.21
C GLU A 22 11.30 -3.24 14.08
N VAL A 23 10.09 -3.81 14.04
CA VAL A 23 9.73 -5.03 14.76
C VAL A 23 8.96 -5.94 13.82
N CYS A 24 9.50 -7.14 13.55
CA CYS A 24 8.86 -8.18 12.74
C CYS A 24 9.24 -9.57 13.28
N GLU A 25 8.71 -9.90 14.44
CA GLU A 25 8.98 -11.16 15.13
C GLU A 25 7.70 -11.97 15.34
N LYS A 26 7.84 -13.28 15.50
CA LYS A 26 6.71 -14.17 15.72
C LYS A 26 6.00 -13.80 17.03
N SER A 27 4.68 -13.65 16.97
CA SER A 27 3.83 -13.34 18.13
C SER A 27 4.11 -11.99 18.80
N THR A 28 4.84 -11.10 18.14
CA THR A 28 5.08 -9.73 18.59
C THR A 28 4.32 -8.77 17.68
N PRO A 29 3.63 -7.75 18.21
CA PRO A 29 2.97 -6.75 17.38
C PRO A 29 3.94 -6.07 16.41
N LEU A 30 3.52 -5.96 15.15
CA LEU A 30 4.35 -5.41 14.08
C LEU A 30 4.57 -3.90 14.27
N THR A 31 5.81 -3.46 14.09
CA THR A 31 6.13 -2.04 13.89
C THR A 31 6.86 -1.88 12.55
N PHE A 32 6.16 -1.31 11.58
CA PHE A 32 6.65 -1.02 10.24
C PHE A 32 6.05 0.28 9.75
N ARG A 33 6.89 1.29 9.52
CA ARG A 33 6.45 2.65 9.20
C ARG A 33 6.57 2.96 7.74
N ASP A 34 5.76 3.92 7.32
CA ASP A 34 5.89 4.67 6.07
C ASP A 34 5.90 3.76 4.83
N VAL A 35 5.07 2.71 4.85
CA VAL A 35 4.87 1.83 3.69
C VAL A 35 4.04 2.60 2.66
N GLN A 36 4.63 2.83 1.49
CA GLN A 36 3.95 3.48 0.38
C GLN A 36 2.93 2.52 -0.23
N VAL A 37 1.70 2.99 -0.35
CA VAL A 37 0.59 2.26 -0.94
C VAL A 37 0.12 3.01 -2.19
N TYR A 38 -0.05 2.28 -3.28
CA TYR A 38 -0.82 2.74 -4.43
C TYR A 38 -2.00 1.80 -4.65
N ARG A 39 -3.21 2.32 -4.49
CA ARG A 39 -4.46 1.57 -4.64
C ARG A 39 -5.10 1.90 -5.99
N ILE A 40 -5.46 0.88 -6.77
CA ILE A 40 -6.22 1.03 -8.01
C ILE A 40 -7.59 0.37 -7.91
N GLY A 41 -8.58 1.01 -8.53
CA GLY A 41 -9.88 0.43 -8.86
C GLY A 41 -9.96 -0.03 -10.32
N LYS A 42 -11.17 -0.30 -10.81
CA LYS A 42 -11.42 -0.86 -12.14
C LYS A 42 -10.83 -0.05 -13.31
N ASP A 43 -10.78 1.27 -13.16
CA ASP A 43 -10.30 2.19 -14.19
C ASP A 43 -8.82 2.61 -14.00
N GLY A 44 -8.14 1.99 -13.04
CA GLY A 44 -6.75 2.27 -12.71
C GLY A 44 -5.76 1.31 -13.37
N SER A 45 -4.51 1.76 -13.45
CA SER A 45 -3.39 0.95 -13.94
C SER A 45 -2.15 1.19 -13.10
N PHE A 46 -1.21 0.25 -13.15
CA PHE A 46 0.08 0.35 -12.47
C PHE A 46 1.20 -0.16 -13.36
N ASN A 47 2.32 0.56 -13.40
CA ASN A 47 3.51 0.17 -14.14
C ASN A 47 4.56 -0.38 -13.17
N LEU A 48 4.84 -1.67 -13.26
CA LEU A 48 5.81 -2.37 -12.41
C LEU A 48 7.27 -1.99 -12.72
N ASN A 49 7.55 -1.46 -13.93
CA ASN A 49 8.90 -1.03 -14.30
C ASN A 49 9.26 0.32 -13.69
N SER A 50 8.34 1.31 -13.74
CA SER A 50 8.56 2.64 -13.12
C SER A 50 8.11 2.70 -11.66
N TRP A 51 7.30 1.74 -11.22
CA TRP A 51 6.64 1.72 -9.92
C TRP A 51 5.68 2.92 -9.71
N GLU A 52 4.90 3.22 -10.74
CA GLU A 52 3.97 4.34 -10.78
C GLU A 52 2.58 3.84 -11.20
N GLY A 53 1.53 4.44 -10.64
CA GLY A 53 0.17 4.14 -11.06
C GLY A 53 -0.57 5.35 -11.60
N GLN A 54 -1.70 5.07 -12.26
CA GLN A 54 -2.59 6.06 -12.86
C GLN A 54 -4.03 5.79 -12.43
N ASN A 55 -4.82 6.86 -12.26
CA ASN A 55 -6.23 6.82 -11.84
C ASN A 55 -6.47 5.99 -10.56
N GLY A 56 -5.51 6.03 -9.62
CA GLY A 56 -5.60 5.40 -8.31
C GLY A 56 -5.41 6.41 -7.18
N MET A 57 -5.16 5.88 -5.98
CA MET A 57 -4.92 6.66 -4.77
C MET A 57 -3.57 6.26 -4.16
N ALA A 58 -2.71 7.24 -3.91
CA ALA A 58 -1.45 7.04 -3.21
C ALA A 58 -1.59 7.50 -1.76
N TYR A 59 -1.09 6.71 -0.83
CA TYR A 59 -1.05 7.05 0.59
C TYR A 59 0.05 6.23 1.28
N GLU A 60 0.44 6.67 2.47
CA GLU A 60 1.31 5.93 3.37
C GLU A 60 0.49 5.19 4.44
N LEU A 61 0.94 3.98 4.75
CA LEU A 61 0.38 3.12 5.79
C LEU A 61 1.51 2.70 6.73
N SER A 62 1.26 2.82 8.03
CA SER A 62 2.14 2.30 9.07
C SER A 62 1.41 1.26 9.91
N ALA A 63 2.13 0.24 10.36
CA ALA A 63 1.76 -0.59 11.49
C ALA A 63 2.63 -0.16 12.68
N VAL A 64 2.03 0.18 13.82
CA VAL A 64 2.76 0.64 15.02
C VAL A 64 2.23 -0.14 16.20
N GLU A 65 3.07 -1.01 16.77
CA GLU A 65 2.65 -1.88 17.87
C GLU A 65 1.38 -2.70 17.53
N GLY A 66 1.23 -3.08 16.26
CA GLY A 66 0.07 -3.81 15.75
C GLY A 66 -1.14 -2.98 15.33
N GLU A 67 -1.12 -1.65 15.52
CA GLU A 67 -2.18 -0.75 15.06
C GLU A 67 -1.88 -0.16 13.69
N LEU A 68 -2.90 -0.09 12.82
CA LEU A 68 -2.78 0.51 11.50
C LEU A 68 -3.03 2.01 11.56
N ILE A 69 -2.09 2.78 11.02
CA ILE A 69 -2.15 4.23 10.92
C ILE A 69 -2.04 4.59 9.44
N SER A 70 -3.07 5.24 8.91
CA SER A 70 -3.16 5.64 7.51
C SER A 70 -3.08 7.16 7.37
N SER A 71 -2.39 7.61 6.32
CA SER A 71 -2.35 9.01 5.91
C SER A 71 -3.55 9.44 5.05
N GLN A 72 -4.46 8.52 4.71
CA GLN A 72 -5.70 8.87 4.03
C GLN A 72 -6.58 9.80 4.89
N PRO A 73 -7.51 10.55 4.28
CA PRO A 73 -8.53 11.29 5.01
C PRO A 73 -9.22 10.42 6.07
N ASP A 74 -9.43 11.00 7.25
CA ASP A 74 -10.05 10.36 8.41
C ASP A 74 -9.35 9.07 8.90
N GLY A 75 -8.10 8.83 8.47
CA GLY A 75 -7.36 7.61 8.80
C GLY A 75 -7.91 6.36 8.11
N ALA A 76 -8.67 6.50 7.03
CA ALA A 76 -9.22 5.37 6.28
C ALA A 76 -8.11 4.44 5.78
N ILE A 77 -8.29 3.13 5.92
CA ILE A 77 -7.30 2.14 5.50
C ILE A 77 -7.61 1.58 4.10
N TYR A 78 -8.89 1.58 3.74
CA TYR A 78 -9.46 0.90 2.57
C TYR A 78 -10.17 1.84 1.61
#